data_AF-A0A3B8NS92-F1
#
_entry.id   AF-A0A3B8NS92-F1
#
_cell.length_a   1.000
_cell.length_b   1.000
_cell.length_c   1.000
_cell.angle_alpha   90.00
_cell.angle_beta   90.00
_cell.angle_gamma   90.00
#
_symmetry.space_group_name_H-M   'P 1'
#
loop_
_entity.id
_entity.type
_entity.pdbx_description
1 polymer ?
#
loop_
_entity_poly.entity_id
_entity_poly.type
_entity_poly.pdbx_seq_one_letter_code
_entity_poly.pdbx_strand_id
1 'polypeptide(L)' 'MHSREDIALMAHLMRRAGFGESRWDLDARAAQGYEAVVEELLHPELQPAINDELMYRLLPGYEGALGPPINQADWI' A
#
# COMPACT_ATOMS: atom_id res chain seq x y z
N MET A 1 -14.42 19.65 -3.55
CA MET A 1 -14.21 19.21 -2.15
C MET A 1 -15.15 18.04 -1.93
N HIS A 2 -14.61 16.86 -1.62
CA HIS A 2 -15.41 15.64 -1.44
C HIS A 2 -16.28 15.74 -0.19
N SER A 3 -17.40 15.02 -0.20
CA SER A 3 -18.23 14.96 0.99
C SER A 3 -17.48 14.23 2.11
N ARG A 4 -17.90 14.46 3.35
CA ARG A 4 -17.34 13.73 4.50
C ARG A 4 -17.60 12.22 4.38
N GLU A 5 -18.68 11.83 3.72
CA GLU A 5 -19.07 10.43 3.50
C GLU A 5 -18.11 9.75 2.51
N ASP A 6 -17.78 10.40 1.39
CA ASP A 6 -16.82 9.87 0.40
C ASP A 6 -15.46 9.59 1.03
N ILE A 7 -14.98 10.53 1.86
CA ILE A 7 -13.70 10.39 2.55
C ILE A 7 -13.77 9.27 3.59
N ALA A 8 -14.89 9.15 4.32
CA ALA A 8 -15.05 8.08 5.31
C ALA A 8 -15.09 6.69 4.65
N LEU A 9 -15.75 6.58 3.51
CA LEU A 9 -15.82 5.35 2.71
C LEU A 9 -14.45 4.99 2.15
N MET A 10 -13.75 5.95 1.54
CA MET A 10 -12.39 5.75 1.04
C MET A 10 -11.43 5.34 2.18
N ALA A 11 -11.50 6.01 3.32
CA ALA A 11 -10.69 5.66 4.49
C ALA A 11 -10.98 4.25 5.02
N HIS A 12 -12.24 3.83 4.96
CA HIS A 12 -12.61 2.47 5.31
C HIS A 12 -12.02 1.45 4.34
N LEU A 13 -12.15 1.68 3.03
CA LEU A 13 -11.55 0.83 1.98
C LEU A 13 -10.04 0.67 2.21
N MET A 14 -9.30 1.78 2.31
CA MET A 14 -7.84 1.73 2.44
C MET A 14 -7.40 0.96 3.68
N ARG A 15 -8.07 1.15 4.83
CA ARG A 15 -7.77 0.36 6.05
C ARG A 15 -8.05 -1.12 5.87
N ARG A 16 -9.09 -1.49 5.13
CA ARG A 16 -9.43 -2.90 4.85
C ARG A 16 -8.48 -3.54 3.85
N ALA A 17 -7.94 -2.74 2.93
CA ALA A 17 -6.89 -3.15 2.00
C ALA A 17 -5.49 -3.17 2.64
N GLY A 18 -5.35 -2.84 3.93
CA GLY A 18 -4.09 -2.88 4.66
C GLY A 18 -3.27 -1.59 4.63
N PHE A 19 -3.81 -0.50 4.07
CA PHE A 19 -3.14 0.80 4.00
C PHE A 19 -3.56 1.73 5.15
N GLY A 20 -2.58 2.43 5.71
CA GLY A 20 -2.76 3.47 6.72
C GLY A 20 -2.51 4.86 6.14
N GLU A 21 -3.38 5.31 5.24
CA GLU A 21 -3.15 6.57 4.51
C GLU A 21 -3.46 7.83 5.33
N SER A 22 -2.74 8.91 5.00
CA SER A 22 -2.96 10.21 5.61
C SER A 22 -4.26 10.84 5.10
N ARG A 23 -4.75 11.87 5.79
CA ARG A 23 -5.96 12.58 5.33
C ARG A 23 -5.79 13.18 3.93
N TRP A 24 -4.60 13.69 3.61
CA TRP A 24 -4.32 14.30 2.32
C TRP A 24 -4.44 13.29 1.18
N ASP A 25 -3.89 12.09 1.37
CA ASP A 25 -3.94 11.02 0.36
C ASP A 25 -5.37 10.48 0.19
N LEU A 26 -6.14 10.39 1.27
CA LEU A 26 -7.55 10.06 1.21
C LEU A 26 -8.38 11.08 0.42
N ASP A 27 -8.07 12.37 0.54
CA ASP A 27 -8.74 13.40 -0.27
C ASP A 27 -8.38 13.26 -1.76
N ALA A 28 -7.13 12.90 -2.08
CA ALA A 28 -6.69 12.64 -3.46
C ALA A 28 -7.36 11.39 -4.06
N ARG A 29 -7.42 10.29 -3.31
CA ARG A 29 -8.11 9.05 -3.71
C ARG A 29 -9.61 9.26 -3.86
N ALA A 30 -10.23 10.03 -2.96
CA ALA A 30 -11.63 10.41 -3.11
C ALA A 30 -11.89 11.21 -4.41
N ALA A 31 -10.90 11.99 -4.87
CA ALA A 31 -10.95 12.69 -6.15
C ALA A 31 -10.82 11.77 -7.38
N GLN A 32 -10.10 10.66 -7.24
CA GLN A 32 -10.02 9.61 -8.26
C GLN A 32 -11.34 8.83 -8.38
N GLY A 33 -12.11 8.74 -7.31
CA GLY A 33 -13.38 8.02 -7.25
C GLY A 33 -13.22 6.60 -6.72
N TYR A 34 -14.26 6.10 -6.04
CA TYR A 34 -14.19 4.84 -5.29
C TYR A 34 -13.87 3.64 -6.19
N GLU A 35 -14.62 3.49 -7.28
CA GLU A 35 -14.49 2.36 -8.20
C GLU A 35 -13.11 2.33 -8.85
N ALA A 36 -12.60 3.49 -9.28
CA ALA A 36 -11.27 3.57 -9.89
C ALA A 36 -10.15 3.17 -8.91
N VAL A 37 -10.28 3.51 -7.63
CA VAL A 37 -9.32 3.07 -6.61
C VAL A 37 -9.47 1.58 -6.32
N VAL A 38 -10.68 1.03 -6.33
CA VAL A 38 -10.88 -0.44 -6.20
C VAL A 38 -10.20 -1.19 -7.34
N GLU A 39 -10.39 -0.75 -8.59
CA GLU A 39 -9.74 -1.37 -9.75
C GLU A 39 -8.20 -1.30 -9.64
N GLU A 40 -7.64 -0.17 -9.20
CA GLU A 40 -6.20 -0.04 -8.93
C GLU A 40 -5.71 -1.06 -7.87
N LEU A 41 -6.46 -1.23 -6.78
CA LEU A 41 -6.10 -2.16 -5.70
C LEU A 41 -6.21 -3.63 -6.12
N LEU A 42 -7.07 -3.95 -7.08
CA LEU A 42 -7.22 -5.31 -7.61
C LEU A 42 -6.11 -5.70 -8.59
N HIS A 43 -5.36 -4.72 -9.10
CA HIS A 43 -4.32 -4.91 -10.11
C HIS A 43 -2.94 -4.43 -9.63
N PRO A 44 -2.38 -5.01 -8.55
CA PRO A 44 -1.08 -4.61 -8.01
C PRO A 44 0.07 -4.80 -9.00
N GLU A 45 -0.05 -5.69 -9.98
CA GLU A 45 0.92 -5.90 -11.07
C GLU A 45 1.11 -4.68 -11.98
N LEU A 46 0.18 -3.71 -11.94
CA LEU A 46 0.29 -2.45 -12.67
C LEU A 46 1.12 -1.41 -11.91
N GLN A 47 1.45 -1.68 -10.64
CA GLN A 47 2.28 -0.80 -9.83
C GLN A 47 3.76 -0.96 -10.17
N PRO A 48 4.58 0.08 -9.97
CA PRO A 48 6.02 -0.04 -10.11
C PRO A 48 6.57 -1.16 -9.23
N ALA A 49 7.51 -1.94 -9.77
CA ALA A 49 8.23 -2.94 -8.99
C ALA A 49 8.96 -2.27 -7.81
N ILE A 50 9.14 -3.04 -6.72
CA ILE A 50 9.94 -2.60 -5.58
C ILE A 50 11.36 -2.27 -6.07
N ASN A 51 11.91 -1.18 -5.56
CA ASN A 51 13.31 -0.86 -5.82
C ASN A 51 14.19 -1.70 -4.87
N ASP A 52 14.81 -2.74 -5.40
CA ASP A 52 15.64 -3.67 -4.63
C ASP A 52 16.80 -2.96 -3.92
N GLU A 53 17.46 -1.99 -4.56
CA GLU A 53 18.57 -1.24 -3.95
C GLU A 53 18.09 -0.46 -2.72
N LEU A 54 16.93 0.18 -2.80
CA LEU A 54 16.32 0.88 -1.67
C LEU A 54 15.88 -0.10 -0.59
N MET A 55 15.30 -1.24 -1.00
CA MET A 55 14.81 -2.27 -0.11
C MET A 55 15.95 -2.88 0.71
N TYR A 56 17.05 -3.30 0.09
CA TYR A 56 18.23 -3.79 0.81
C TYR A 56 18.92 -2.72 1.65
N ARG A 57 18.85 -1.44 1.26
CA ARG A 57 19.37 -0.34 2.07
C ARG A 57 18.59 -0.17 3.38
N LEU A 58 17.26 -0.31 3.33
CA LEU A 58 16.38 -0.15 4.51
C LEU A 58 16.26 -1.45 5.32
N LEU A 59 16.29 -2.60 4.65
CA LEU A 59 16.21 -3.94 5.22
C LEU A 59 17.45 -4.76 4.81
N PRO A 60 18.65 -4.43 5.33
CA PRO A 60 19.89 -5.11 4.94
C PRO A 60 19.94 -6.59 5.35
N GLY A 61 19.04 -7.03 6.23
CA GLY A 61 18.88 -8.43 6.61
C GLY A 61 17.88 -9.21 5.75
N TYR A 62 17.25 -8.61 4.74
CA TYR A 62 16.18 -9.24 3.95
C TYR A 62 16.63 -10.55 3.27
N GLU A 63 17.87 -10.62 2.77
CA GLU A 63 18.46 -11.83 2.17
C GLU A 63 19.53 -12.51 3.08
N GLY A 64 19.65 -12.07 4.33
CA GLY A 64 20.69 -12.55 5.24
C GLY A 64 20.33 -13.90 5.89
N ALA A 65 21.29 -14.82 5.97
CA ALA A 65 21.20 -16.06 6.75
C ALA A 65 21.32 -15.85 8.29
N LEU A 66 20.80 -14.75 8.82
CA LEU A 66 20.86 -14.41 10.25
C LEU A 66 19.55 -14.74 11.00
N GLY A 67 19.32 -16.04 11.16
CA GLY A 67 18.36 -16.59 12.13
C GLY A 67 16.95 -16.88 11.59
N PRO A 68 16.19 -17.78 12.25
CA PRO A 68 14.86 -18.23 11.81
C PRO A 68 13.74 -17.18 11.62
N PRO A 69 13.80 -15.93 12.12
CA PRO A 69 12.71 -14.97 11.88
C PRO A 69 12.85 -14.13 10.60
N ILE A 70 13.98 -14.16 9.88
CA ILE A 70 14.18 -13.38 8.64
C ILE A 70 14.03 -14.20 7.34
N ASN A 71 13.94 -15.53 7.42
CA ASN A 71 13.64 -16.39 6.27
C ASN A 71 12.13 -16.47 5.93
N GLN A 72 11.30 -15.58 6.49
CA GLN A 72 9.87 -15.46 6.18
C GLN A 72 9.57 -14.35 5.15
N ALA A 73 10.60 -13.81 4.50
CA ALA A 73 10.47 -12.74 3.52
C ALA A 73 9.77 -13.16 2.20
N ASP A 74 9.65 -14.47 1.93
CA ASP A 74 9.09 -15.02 0.69
C ASP A 74 7.57 -14.86 0.51
N TRP A 75 6.90 -14.09 1.38
CA TRP A 75 5.44 -13.86 1.31
C TRP A 75 5.07 -12.56 0.56
N ILE A 76 6.01 -12.00 -0.21
CA ILE A 76 5.76 -10.99 -1.24
C ILE A 76 6.10 -11.57 -2.62
#